data_AF-A0A6F8XMM9-F1
#
_entry.id   AF-A0A6F8XMM9-F1
#
_cell.length_a   1.000
_cell.length_b   1.000
_cell.length_c   1.000
_cell.angle_alpha   90.00
_cell.angle_beta   90.00
_cell.angle_gamma   90.00
#
_symmetry.space_group_name_H-M   'P 1'
#
loop_
_entity.id
_entity.type
_entity.pdbx_description
1 polymer ?
#
loop_
_entity_poly.entity_id
_entity_poly.type
_entity_poly.pdbx_seq_one_letter_code
_entity_poly.pdbx_strand_id
1 'polypeptide(L)'
;MSFEMPDACTLPTAERPLRLAEFDELFATAVRRVEPVTAEHVRMWLTGPAGLAETVRDLTARETQCCSFFSFTITPGAAGNGEALWLDVVVPAQYTDVLGSLAQRAATPALP
;
A
#
# COMPACT_ATOMS: atom_id res chain seq x y z
N MET A 1 32.44 -14.26 10.31
CA MET A 1 31.65 -13.09 9.90
C MET A 1 30.19 -13.50 9.94
N SER A 2 29.50 -13.18 11.03
CA SER A 2 28.06 -13.40 11.15
C SER A 2 27.34 -12.19 10.57
N PHE A 3 26.51 -12.42 9.55
CA PHE A 3 25.58 -11.41 9.06
C PHE A 3 24.20 -11.79 9.61
N GLU A 4 23.98 -11.46 10.88
CA GLU A 4 22.65 -11.45 11.46
C GLU A 4 22.06 -10.06 11.18
N MET A 5 21.21 -9.98 10.17
CA MET A 5 20.01 -9.17 10.32
C MET A 5 18.95 -10.12 10.87
N PRO A 6 18.68 -10.12 12.18
CA PRO A 6 17.45 -10.71 12.67
C PRO A 6 16.29 -9.82 12.20
N ASP A 7 15.10 -10.39 12.16
CA ASP A 7 13.86 -9.65 12.29
C ASP A 7 13.21 -9.11 11.01
N ALA A 8 12.62 -10.02 10.23
CA ALA A 8 11.71 -9.63 9.16
C ALA A 8 10.37 -9.03 9.67
N CYS A 9 10.03 -8.96 10.97
CA CYS A 9 8.63 -8.76 11.37
C CYS A 9 8.26 -8.54 12.87
N THR A 10 9.08 -7.96 13.75
CA THR A 10 8.72 -7.77 15.19
C THR A 10 8.36 -6.35 15.60
N LEU A 11 7.80 -5.53 14.70
CA LEU A 11 7.09 -4.34 15.20
C LEU A 11 5.87 -4.82 16.01
N PRO A 12 5.82 -4.55 17.33
CA PRO A 12 4.86 -5.13 18.23
C PRO A 12 3.43 -4.78 17.80
N THR A 13 2.57 -5.80 17.82
CA THR A 13 1.15 -5.75 17.48
C THR A 13 0.35 -4.71 18.28
N ALA A 14 0.95 -4.08 19.29
CA ALA A 14 0.36 -3.01 20.10
C ALA A 14 0.39 -1.61 19.45
N GLU A 15 1.27 -1.35 18.47
CA GLU A 15 1.29 -0.09 17.69
C GLU A 15 0.54 -0.22 16.35
N ARG A 16 0.03 -1.41 16.05
CA ARG A 16 -0.68 -1.76 14.81
C ARG A 16 -2.10 -1.18 14.60
N PRO A 17 -2.84 -0.64 15.59
CA PRO A 17 -4.20 -0.14 15.30
C PRO A 17 -4.26 1.18 14.53
N LEU A 18 -3.21 2.02 14.55
CA LEU A 18 -3.32 3.36 13.96
C LEU A 18 -3.03 3.37 12.44
N ARG A 19 -2.01 2.64 11.97
CA ARG A 19 -1.57 2.73 10.55
C ARG A 19 -2.34 1.83 9.59
N LEU A 20 -2.74 0.64 10.05
CA LEU A 20 -3.63 -0.21 9.27
C LEU A 20 -4.97 0.51 9.07
N ALA A 21 -5.49 1.21 10.08
CA ALA A 21 -6.74 1.97 9.95
C ALA A 21 -6.61 3.16 8.98
N GLU A 22 -5.51 3.93 9.02
CA GLU A 22 -5.27 5.02 8.04
C GLU A 22 -5.13 4.50 6.61
N PHE A 23 -4.43 3.38 6.42
CA PHE A 23 -4.33 2.73 5.12
C PHE A 23 -5.66 2.12 4.68
N ASP A 24 -6.40 1.49 5.59
CA ASP A 24 -7.69 0.88 5.31
C ASP A 24 -8.74 1.94 4.99
N GLU A 25 -8.76 3.08 5.70
CA GLU A 25 -9.56 4.25 5.34
C GLU A 25 -9.13 4.82 3.99
N LEU A 26 -7.83 5.02 3.74
CA LEU A 26 -7.37 5.52 2.44
C LEU A 26 -7.72 4.54 1.31
N PHE A 27 -7.58 3.25 1.55
CA PHE A 27 -8.00 2.23 0.60
C PHE A 27 -9.51 2.26 0.39
N ALA A 28 -10.31 2.28 1.44
CA ALA A 28 -11.76 2.33 1.36
C ALA A 28 -12.29 3.61 0.68
N THR A 29 -11.65 4.75 0.92
CA THR A 29 -12.12 6.06 0.46
C THR A 29 -11.56 6.46 -0.90
N ALA A 30 -10.29 6.15 -1.18
CA ALA A 30 -9.58 6.60 -2.36
C ALA A 30 -9.38 5.50 -3.41
N VAL A 31 -9.24 4.22 -3.03
CA VAL A 31 -9.11 3.15 -4.03
C VAL A 31 -10.41 2.99 -4.80
N ARG A 32 -10.29 3.01 -6.11
CA ARG A 32 -11.40 2.77 -7.05
C ARG A 32 -11.25 1.45 -7.77
N ARG A 33 -10.02 0.98 -7.92
CA ARG A 33 -9.72 -0.28 -8.59
C ARG A 33 -8.44 -0.89 -8.06
N VAL A 34 -8.44 -2.20 -7.89
CA VAL A 34 -7.24 -3.01 -7.61
C VAL A 34 -7.08 -4.01 -8.75
N GLU A 35 -5.93 -3.97 -9.40
CA GLU A 35 -5.55 -4.83 -10.51
C GLU A 35 -4.29 -5.60 -10.13
N PRO A 36 -4.40 -6.87 -9.73
CA PRO A 36 -3.23 -7.73 -9.58
C PRO A 36 -2.63 -7.99 -10.97
N VAL A 37 -1.43 -7.45 -11.23
CA VAL A 37 -0.72 -7.61 -12.50
C VAL A 37 0.00 -8.96 -12.53
N THR A 38 0.68 -9.29 -11.43
CA THR A 38 1.33 -10.59 -11.19
C THR A 38 1.22 -10.98 -9.71
N ALA A 39 1.74 -12.16 -9.32
CA ALA A 39 1.82 -12.56 -7.92
C ALA A 39 2.68 -11.60 -7.07
N GLU A 40 3.65 -10.94 -7.70
CA GLU A 40 4.63 -10.04 -7.08
C GLU A 40 4.31 -8.56 -7.30
N HIS A 41 3.29 -8.24 -8.11
CA HIS A 41 2.97 -6.88 -8.51
C HIS A 41 1.47 -6.64 -8.54
N VAL A 42 1.02 -5.68 -7.73
CA VAL A 42 -0.37 -5.20 -7.71
C VAL A 42 -0.38 -3.72 -8.06
N ARG A 43 -1.33 -3.33 -8.90
CA ARG A 43 -1.58 -1.96 -9.29
C ARG A 43 -2.92 -1.50 -8.72
N MET A 44 -2.94 -0.35 -8.06
CA MET A 44 -4.13 0.23 -7.47
C MET A 44 -4.41 1.60 -8.09
N TRP A 45 -5.65 1.84 -8.52
CA TRP A 45 -6.10 3.16 -8.97
C TRP A 45 -6.73 3.89 -7.79
N LEU A 46 -6.14 5.02 -7.40
CA LEU A 46 -6.67 5.87 -6.34
C LEU A 46 -7.16 7.18 -6.94
N THR A 47 -8.31 7.66 -6.46
CA THR A 47 -8.89 8.95 -6.83
C THR A 47 -9.38 9.68 -5.59
N GLY A 48 -9.14 10.97 -5.49
CA GLY A 48 -9.45 11.73 -4.27
C GLY A 48 -9.37 13.24 -4.47
N PRO A 49 -9.56 14.00 -3.38
CA PRO A 49 -9.39 15.45 -3.40
C PRO A 49 -7.92 15.82 -3.60
N ALA A 50 -7.67 17.13 -3.76
CA ALA A 50 -6.31 17.65 -3.81
C ALA A 50 -5.52 17.28 -2.55
N GLY A 51 -4.26 16.84 -2.72
CA GLY A 51 -3.39 16.34 -1.66
C GLY A 51 -3.29 14.81 -1.58
N LEU A 52 -4.08 14.06 -2.38
CA LEU A 52 -4.04 12.60 -2.37
C LEU A 52 -2.65 12.04 -2.68
N ALA A 53 -1.96 12.59 -3.69
CA ALA A 53 -0.62 12.12 -4.06
C ALA A 53 0.39 12.29 -2.92
N GLU A 54 0.31 13.39 -2.17
CA GLU A 54 1.18 13.64 -1.01
C GLU A 54 0.87 12.67 0.12
N THR A 55 -0.41 12.44 0.43
CA THR A 55 -0.83 11.45 1.45
C THR A 55 -0.33 10.05 1.10
N VAL A 56 -0.52 9.61 -0.15
CA VAL A 56 -0.05 8.28 -0.59
C VAL A 56 1.47 8.20 -0.51
N ARG A 57 2.19 9.27 -0.86
CA ARG A 57 3.65 9.32 -0.77
C ARG A 57 4.15 9.27 0.68
N ASP A 58 3.53 10.00 1.61
CA ASP A 58 3.91 9.97 3.03
C ASP A 58 3.65 8.58 3.63
N LEU A 59 2.49 7.99 3.35
CA LEU A 59 2.14 6.65 3.82
C LEU A 59 3.08 5.56 3.27
N THR A 60 3.35 5.57 1.96
CA THR A 60 4.27 4.60 1.34
C THR A 60 5.71 4.78 1.80
N ALA A 61 6.16 6.01 2.05
CA ALA A 61 7.48 6.28 2.62
C ALA A 61 7.61 5.73 4.05
N ARG A 62 6.59 5.90 4.89
CA ARG A 62 6.56 5.33 6.25
C ARG A 62 6.51 3.80 6.22
N GLU A 63 5.77 3.22 5.29
CA GLU A 63 5.69 1.76 5.14
C GLU A 63 7.02 1.18 4.66
N THR A 64 7.71 1.86 3.73
CA THR A 64 9.05 1.45 3.30
C THR A 64 10.06 1.48 4.46
N GLN A 65 9.86 2.35 5.46
CA GLN A 65 10.69 2.39 6.67
C GLN A 65 10.43 1.21 7.62
N CYS A 66 9.19 0.72 7.66
CA CYS A 66 8.75 -0.42 8.48
C CYS A 66 9.05 -1.77 7.79
N CYS A 67 8.85 -1.81 6.48
CA CYS A 67 8.89 -2.98 5.62
C CYS A 67 9.66 -2.63 4.33
N SER A 68 10.99 -2.54 4.40
CA SER A 68 11.87 -2.11 3.30
C SER A 68 11.86 -3.00 2.05
N PHE A 69 11.15 -4.13 2.10
CA PHE A 69 11.01 -5.05 0.97
C PHE A 69 9.89 -4.66 0.00
N PHE A 70 8.98 -3.77 0.39
CA PHE A 70 7.99 -3.22 -0.52
C PHE A 70 8.61 -2.16 -1.42
N SER A 71 8.33 -2.24 -2.71
CA SER A 71 8.64 -1.20 -3.67
C SER A 71 7.35 -0.54 -4.12
N PHE A 72 7.20 0.75 -3.82
CA PHE A 72 6.04 1.55 -4.19
C PHE A 72 6.41 2.50 -5.32
N THR A 73 5.65 2.46 -6.41
CA THR A 73 5.77 3.39 -7.53
C THR A 73 4.46 4.14 -7.69
N ILE A 74 4.52 5.46 -7.56
CA ILE A 74 3.35 6.33 -7.71
C ILE A 74 3.41 6.98 -9.10
N THR A 75 2.40 6.74 -9.91
CA THR A 75 2.25 7.35 -11.24
C THR A 75 1.04 8.28 -11.24
N PRO A 76 1.19 9.58 -11.52
CA PRO A 76 0.06 10.49 -11.60
C PRO A 76 -0.89 10.07 -12.73
N GLY A 77 -2.19 10.12 -12.43
CA GLY A 77 -3.27 9.77 -13.32
C GLY A 77 -4.11 10.98 -13.71
N ALA A 78 -4.78 10.90 -14.86
CA ALA A 78 -5.76 11.91 -15.24
C ALA A 78 -7.08 11.68 -14.49
N ALA A 79 -7.52 12.67 -13.71
CA ALA A 79 -8.84 12.72 -13.10
C ALA A 79 -9.67 13.87 -13.68
N GLY A 80 -10.98 13.66 -13.83
CA GLY A 80 -11.90 14.71 -14.30
C GLY A 80 -12.13 15.81 -13.24
N ASN A 81 -12.42 15.41 -12.00
CA ASN A 81 -12.65 16.31 -10.86
C ASN A 81 -11.86 15.80 -9.64
N GLY A 82 -10.63 16.27 -9.45
CA GLY A 82 -9.76 15.89 -8.32
C GLY A 82 -8.37 15.42 -8.76
N GLU A 83 -7.73 14.62 -7.92
CA GLU A 83 -6.48 13.93 -8.23
C GLU A 83 -6.73 12.45 -8.46
N ALA A 84 -6.00 11.86 -9.40
CA ALA A 84 -5.89 10.42 -9.55
C ALA A 84 -4.44 10.01 -9.64
N LEU A 85 -4.15 8.80 -9.18
CA LEU A 85 -2.84 8.18 -9.32
C LEU A 85 -2.95 6.66 -9.35
N TRP A 86 -2.00 6.06 -10.04
CA TRP A 86 -1.71 4.63 -9.92
C TRP A 86 -0.65 4.44 -8.84
N LEU A 87 -0.95 3.57 -7.88
CA LEU A 87 0.01 3.03 -6.94
C LEU A 87 0.36 1.60 -7.37
N ASP A 88 1.57 1.42 -7.86
CA ASP A 88 2.15 0.13 -8.17
C ASP A 88 2.94 -0.36 -6.95
N VAL A 89 2.57 -1.53 -6.43
CA VAL A 89 3.20 -2.19 -5.29
C VAL A 89 3.86 -3.46 -5.76
N VAL A 90 5.18 -3.54 -5.63
CA VAL A 90 5.99 -4.70 -6.01
C VAL A 90 6.67 -5.27 -4.78
N VAL A 91 6.66 -6.60 -4.64
CA VAL A 91 7.34 -7.33 -3.57
C VAL A 91 8.20 -8.46 -4.16
N PRO A 92 9.25 -8.90 -3.44
CA PRO A 92 9.96 -10.11 -3.82
C PRO A 92 9.05 -11.35 -3.69
N ALA A 93 9.27 -12.38 -4.54
CA ALA A 93 8.53 -13.65 -4.57
C ALA A 93 8.20 -14.28 -3.20
N GLN A 94 9.10 -14.12 -2.21
CA GLN A 94 8.92 -14.66 -0.86
C GLN A 94 7.81 -13.97 -0.04
N TYR A 95 7.33 -12.80 -0.46
CA TYR A 95 6.30 -11.99 0.22
C TYR A 95 5.01 -11.84 -0.60
N THR A 96 4.83 -12.66 -1.64
CA THR A 96 3.64 -12.65 -2.51
C THR A 96 2.34 -12.88 -1.74
N ASP A 97 2.36 -13.71 -0.69
CA ASP A 97 1.21 -13.94 0.20
C ASP A 97 0.79 -12.66 0.97
N VAL A 98 1.77 -11.87 1.40
CA VAL A 98 1.54 -10.57 2.07
C VAL A 98 0.93 -9.58 1.10
N LEU A 99 1.46 -9.52 -0.14
CA LEU A 99 0.91 -8.66 -1.19
C LEU A 99 -0.51 -9.06 -1.58
N GLY A 100 -0.80 -10.37 -1.68
CA GLY A 100 -2.14 -10.87 -1.94
C GLY A 100 -3.14 -10.48 -0.85
N SER A 101 -2.74 -10.59 0.43
CA SER A 101 -3.55 -10.14 1.56
C SER A 101 -3.82 -8.63 1.53
N LEU A 102 -2.81 -7.81 1.18
CA LEU A 102 -2.96 -6.37 1.01
C LEU A 102 -3.94 -6.04 -0.14
N ALA A 103 -3.79 -6.69 -1.29
CA ALA A 103 -4.64 -6.48 -2.45
C ALA A 103 -6.09 -6.85 -2.16
N GLN A 104 -6.33 -7.93 -1.42
CA GLN A 104 -7.66 -8.36 -1.04
C GLN A 104 -8.32 -7.38 -0.07
N ARG A 105 -7.56 -6.81 0.87
CA ARG A 105 -8.05 -5.72 1.73
C ARG A 105 -8.40 -4.48 0.91
N ALA A 106 -7.50 -4.03 0.03
CA ALA A 106 -7.74 -2.85 -0.81
C ALA A 106 -8.88 -3.05 -1.83
N ALA A 107 -9.15 -4.28 -2.25
CA ALA A 107 -10.24 -4.62 -3.15
C ALA A 107 -11.59 -4.78 -2.43
N THR A 108 -11.58 -4.98 -1.11
CA THR A 108 -12.80 -5.07 -0.31
C THR A 108 -13.21 -3.66 0.04
N PRO A 109 -14.31 -3.12 -0.52
CA PRO A 109 -14.83 -1.84 -0.03
C PRO A 109 -15.20 -2.02 1.44
N ALA A 110 -14.67 -1.18 2.33
CA ALA A 110 -15.14 -1.13 3.70
C ALA A 110 -16.65 -0.84 3.64
N LEU A 111 -17.46 -1.83 3.98
CA LEU A 111 -18.90 -1.66 4.14
C LEU A 111 -19.12 -0.74 5.36
N PRO A 112 -20.06 0.23 5.27
CA PRO A 112 -20.35 1.16 6.36
C PRO A 112 -20.95 0.48 7.59
#